data_AF-A0A959LPW5-F1
#
_entry.id   AF-A0A959LPW5-F1
#
_cell.length_a   1.000
_cell.length_b   1.000
_cell.length_c   1.000
_cell.angle_alpha   90.00
_cell.angle_beta   90.00
_cell.angle_gamma   90.00
#
_symmetry.space_group_name_H-M   'P 1'
#
loop_
_entity.id
_entity.type
_entity.pdbx_description
1 polymer ?
#
loop_
_entity_poly.entity_id
_entity_poly.type
_entity_poly.pdbx_seq_one_letter_code
_entity_poly.pdbx_strand_id
1 'polypeptide(L)'
;ANEKISYMCFFPAINPQKSPQLGLREGEGKSQKYVLEGSMYEQIPVMIGRNHSSHFFQTTRITADFGMNIRMTKDSSNPLVPNNNIMGVSVNKILWNSYTSKNRKSEKDNDFSFQDWYALEQPLQLVSLRVTAHHYSNGQQLGFYHTGTVNGVPLQRNDYKGGDFSTNYIQAAVTYSYLTKKRSVASVNVGYQWDGSFGGPFKFSDEQINCYGQHRIIGFAQYKWLFRRSKIKEDAKPRVAYSTCEKKKVDIHVKKYSELTFRWEPEYIMGNMSRYSAPDGKLHRFNNHFYLQYTQGNWRALGFLLHCYTGRDYANIRYDLPITAVMLGVSLNFNKYYPALSNKMRYCNPAKENCTGK
;
A
#
# COMPACT_ATOMS: atom_id res chain seq x y z
N ALA A 1 -5.73 -0.21 -7.15
CA ALA A 1 -4.47 0.51 -7.45
C ALA A 1 -3.92 1.24 -6.23
N ASN A 2 -4.77 1.81 -5.37
CA ASN A 2 -4.34 2.73 -4.29
C ASN A 2 -3.71 2.06 -3.06
N GLU A 3 -3.82 0.75 -2.90
CA GLU A 3 -3.22 0.02 -1.77
C GLU A 3 -1.69 0.16 -1.78
N LYS A 4 -1.08 0.36 -0.61
CA LYS A 4 0.38 0.32 -0.43
C LYS A 4 0.87 -1.12 -0.54
N ILE A 5 2.14 -1.30 -0.91
CA ILE A 5 2.74 -2.64 -0.97
C ILE A 5 3.22 -3.00 0.42
N SER A 6 2.59 -4.01 1.04
CA SER A 6 3.06 -4.59 2.29
C SER A 6 4.16 -5.61 2.03
N TYR A 7 5.20 -5.61 2.86
CA TYR A 7 6.39 -6.42 2.64
C TYR A 7 7.14 -6.81 3.91
N MET A 8 7.98 -7.83 3.73
CA MET A 8 8.99 -8.27 4.68
C MET A 8 10.25 -8.68 3.91
N CYS A 9 11.35 -7.98 4.16
CA CYS A 9 12.64 -8.09 3.51
C CYS A 9 13.67 -8.69 4.48
N PHE A 10 14.32 -9.76 4.03
CA PHE A 10 15.29 -10.54 4.81
C PHE A 10 16.75 -10.19 4.48
N PHE A 11 16.96 -9.43 3.41
CA PHE A 11 18.27 -8.96 2.98
C PHE A 11 18.27 -7.44 2.80
N PRO A 12 17.99 -6.65 3.86
CA PRO A 12 18.05 -5.20 3.78
C PRO A 12 19.51 -4.71 3.77
N ALA A 13 19.92 -4.09 2.66
CA ALA A 13 21.16 -3.33 2.57
C ALA A 13 20.84 -1.83 2.65
N ILE A 14 20.93 -1.27 3.86
CA ILE A 14 20.57 0.13 4.15
C ILE A 14 21.83 0.89 4.54
N ASN A 15 22.17 1.90 3.77
CA ASN A 15 23.36 2.73 4.01
C ASN A 15 22.94 4.19 4.16
N PRO A 16 23.33 4.87 5.25
CA PRO A 16 23.17 6.32 5.30
C PRO A 16 24.10 6.97 4.28
N GLN A 17 23.65 8.03 3.62
CA GLN A 17 24.49 8.74 2.66
C GLN A 17 25.63 9.51 3.34
N LYS A 18 25.48 9.82 4.64
CA LYS A 18 26.46 10.51 5.48
C LYS A 18 26.42 9.98 6.91
N SER A 19 27.53 10.12 7.63
CA SER A 19 27.58 9.84 9.06
C SER A 19 26.87 10.95 9.86
N PRO A 20 26.16 10.61 10.95
CA PRO A 20 25.57 11.60 11.83
C PRO A 20 26.67 12.39 12.57
N GLN A 21 26.42 13.66 12.83
CA GLN A 21 27.33 14.52 13.60
C GLN A 21 27.54 13.99 15.03
N LEU A 22 26.47 13.45 15.63
CA LEU A 22 26.51 12.70 16.88
C LEU A 22 26.36 11.21 16.59
N GLY A 23 27.32 10.41 17.04
CA GLY A 23 27.31 8.96 16.82
C GLY A 23 26.05 8.27 17.34
N LEU A 24 25.72 7.12 16.74
CA LEU A 24 24.63 6.26 17.19
C LEU A 24 24.95 5.67 18.56
N ARG A 25 23.97 5.71 19.47
CA ARG A 25 24.04 5.08 20.80
C ARG A 25 23.82 3.57 20.68
N GLU A 26 24.12 2.87 21.75
CA GLU A 26 23.68 1.49 21.90
C GLU A 26 22.15 1.40 21.84
N GLY A 27 21.63 0.42 21.09
CA GLY A 27 20.19 0.31 20.85
C GLY A 27 19.68 1.17 19.68
N GLU A 28 20.54 1.91 18.96
CA GLU A 28 20.18 2.70 17.78
C GLU A 28 20.78 2.12 16.48
N GLY A 29 20.95 0.80 16.36
CA GLY A 29 21.44 0.16 15.13
C GLY A 29 22.84 0.61 14.69
N LYS A 30 23.74 0.78 15.67
CA LYS A 30 25.12 1.24 15.46
C LYS A 30 25.90 0.34 14.50
N SER A 31 25.63 -0.97 14.50
CA SER A 31 26.29 -1.91 13.61
C SER A 31 25.87 -1.75 12.15
N GLN A 32 24.70 -1.14 11.89
CA GLN A 32 24.06 -1.04 10.57
C GLN A 32 23.90 -2.39 9.85
N LYS A 33 24.01 -3.50 10.58
CA LYS A 33 23.82 -4.86 10.07
C LYS A 33 22.36 -5.24 10.21
N TYR A 34 21.53 -4.78 9.29
CA TYR A 34 20.10 -5.08 9.28
C TYR A 34 19.85 -6.55 8.91
N VAL A 35 18.89 -7.17 9.59
CA VAL A 35 18.49 -8.58 9.40
C VAL A 35 17.10 -8.66 8.78
N LEU A 36 16.21 -7.77 9.21
CA LEU A 36 14.84 -7.75 8.78
C LEU A 36 14.38 -6.30 8.62
N GLU A 37 13.63 -6.03 7.57
CA GLU A 37 12.82 -4.83 7.44
C GLU A 37 11.45 -5.23 6.92
N GLY A 38 10.38 -4.69 7.50
CA GLY A 38 9.03 -4.92 7.04
C GLY A 38 8.19 -3.67 7.19
N SER A 39 7.28 -3.50 6.24
CA SER A 39 6.20 -2.53 6.34
C SER A 39 4.91 -3.29 6.03
N MET A 40 4.04 -3.44 7.01
CA MET A 40 2.74 -4.05 6.84
C MET A 40 1.69 -2.96 6.89
N TYR A 41 0.88 -2.87 5.85
CA TYR A 41 -0.22 -1.93 5.74
C TYR A 41 -1.47 -2.65 5.25
N GLU A 42 -2.56 -2.53 6.00
CA GLU A 42 -3.82 -3.21 5.76
C GLU A 42 -4.96 -2.20 5.70
N GLN A 43 -5.88 -2.39 4.74
CA GLN A 43 -7.06 -1.55 4.56
C GLN A 43 -8.32 -2.40 4.70
N ILE A 44 -8.83 -2.47 5.92
CA ILE A 44 -10.00 -3.28 6.27
C ILE A 44 -11.24 -2.58 5.74
N PRO A 45 -11.99 -3.16 4.77
CA PRO A 45 -13.20 -2.53 4.28
C PRO A 45 -14.29 -2.52 5.35
N VAL A 46 -14.69 -1.32 5.75
CA VAL A 46 -15.86 -1.09 6.62
C VAL A 46 -17.12 -1.00 5.76
N MET A 47 -17.00 -0.35 4.59
CA MET A 47 -18.08 -0.21 3.62
C MET A 47 -17.54 -0.39 2.20
N ILE A 48 -18.22 -1.20 1.40
CA ILE A 48 -17.99 -1.32 -0.04
C ILE A 48 -19.33 -1.19 -0.75
N GLY A 49 -19.40 -0.31 -1.75
CA GLY A 49 -20.56 -0.19 -2.62
C GLY A 49 -20.99 -1.52 -3.23
N ARG A 50 -22.29 -1.82 -3.16
CA ARG A 50 -22.91 -3.01 -3.75
C ARG A 50 -23.71 -2.64 -4.99
N ASN A 51 -23.83 -3.55 -5.96
CA ASN A 51 -24.54 -3.33 -7.22
C ASN A 51 -26.01 -2.87 -7.06
N HIS A 52 -26.68 -3.19 -5.96
CA HIS A 52 -28.07 -2.79 -5.70
C HIS A 52 -28.21 -1.46 -4.93
N SER A 53 -27.11 -0.77 -4.62
CA SER A 53 -27.14 0.52 -3.90
C SER A 53 -27.32 1.68 -4.87
N SER A 54 -27.58 2.90 -4.40
CA SER A 54 -27.54 4.09 -5.27
C SER A 54 -26.14 4.29 -5.88
N HIS A 55 -26.05 4.96 -7.04
CA HIS A 55 -24.78 5.23 -7.72
C HIS A 55 -23.74 5.88 -6.79
N PHE A 56 -24.17 6.73 -5.87
CA PHE A 56 -23.27 7.33 -4.88
C PHE A 56 -22.61 6.24 -4.00
N PHE A 57 -23.38 5.33 -3.42
CA PHE A 57 -22.81 4.28 -2.58
C PHE A 57 -22.08 3.20 -3.38
N GLN A 58 -22.54 2.84 -4.58
CA GLN A 58 -21.87 1.89 -5.48
C GLN A 58 -20.41 2.29 -5.78
N THR A 59 -20.16 3.60 -5.92
CA THR A 59 -18.85 4.15 -6.28
C THR A 59 -17.95 4.45 -5.07
N THR A 60 -18.40 4.12 -3.85
CA THR A 60 -17.71 4.49 -2.60
C THR A 60 -17.20 3.25 -1.86
N ARG A 61 -15.97 3.33 -1.35
CA ARG A 61 -15.37 2.37 -0.42
C ARG A 61 -14.81 3.12 0.77
N ILE A 62 -15.17 2.72 1.98
CA ILE A 62 -14.63 3.24 3.25
C ILE A 62 -13.82 2.12 3.91
N THR A 63 -12.60 2.43 4.33
CA THR A 63 -11.69 1.48 4.98
C THR A 63 -11.19 2.02 6.30
N ALA A 64 -11.03 1.11 7.27
CA ALA A 64 -10.19 1.31 8.43
C ALA A 64 -8.78 0.85 8.07
N ASP A 65 -7.82 1.75 8.21
CA ASP A 65 -6.46 1.55 7.75
C ASP A 65 -5.54 1.36 8.96
N PHE A 66 -4.69 0.36 8.89
CA PHE A 66 -3.71 0.04 9.92
C PHE A 66 -2.37 -0.27 9.29
N GLY A 67 -1.28 0.26 9.85
CA GLY A 67 0.06 -0.04 9.39
C GLY A 67 1.07 -0.15 10.53
N MET A 68 2.05 -1.02 10.35
CA MET A 68 3.18 -1.18 11.26
C MET A 68 4.48 -1.37 10.47
N ASN A 69 5.55 -0.78 10.96
CA ASN A 69 6.90 -1.03 10.47
C ASN A 69 7.69 -1.85 11.48
N ILE A 70 8.48 -2.78 10.97
CA ILE A 70 9.37 -3.65 11.75
C ILE A 70 10.77 -3.49 11.17
N ARG A 71 11.77 -3.27 12.02
CA ARG A 71 13.17 -3.35 11.61
C ARG A 71 13.99 -4.04 12.68
N MET A 72 14.89 -4.91 12.26
CA MET A 72 15.76 -5.68 13.15
C MET A 72 17.20 -5.56 12.69
N THR A 73 18.11 -5.44 13.64
CA THR A 73 19.56 -5.39 13.41
C THR A 73 20.24 -6.58 14.10
N LYS A 74 21.51 -6.82 13.80
CA LYS A 74 22.33 -7.86 14.46
C LYS A 74 22.91 -7.43 15.81
N ASP A 75 22.70 -6.19 16.23
CA ASP A 75 23.23 -5.67 17.50
C ASP A 75 22.13 -5.60 18.58
N SER A 76 22.42 -4.98 19.72
CA SER A 76 21.49 -4.85 20.85
C SER A 76 20.25 -3.98 20.54
N SER A 77 20.13 -3.42 19.34
CA SER A 77 18.93 -2.70 18.87
C SER A 77 17.91 -3.59 18.17
N ASN A 78 17.70 -4.82 18.64
CA ASN A 78 16.75 -5.75 18.04
C ASN A 78 15.56 -6.04 19.00
N PRO A 79 14.31 -5.70 18.63
CA PRO A 79 13.92 -4.92 17.45
C PRO A 79 14.40 -3.47 17.55
N LEU A 80 14.58 -2.82 16.40
CA LEU A 80 14.97 -1.42 16.37
C LEU A 80 13.73 -0.62 16.72
N VAL A 81 13.71 -0.12 17.95
CA VAL A 81 12.61 0.66 18.51
C VAL A 81 12.87 2.16 18.38
N PRO A 82 11.79 2.95 18.31
CA PRO A 82 10.38 2.52 18.26
C PRO A 82 9.90 2.04 16.89
N ASN A 83 8.91 1.15 16.92
CA ASN A 83 8.15 0.79 15.72
C ASN A 83 7.16 1.90 15.39
N ASN A 84 7.08 2.23 14.11
CA ASN A 84 6.15 3.24 13.63
C ASN A 84 4.82 2.61 13.25
N ASN A 85 3.74 3.17 13.79
CA ASN A 85 2.39 2.69 13.58
C ASN A 85 1.54 3.76 12.90
N ILE A 86 0.67 3.32 12.00
CA ILE A 86 -0.30 4.16 11.30
C ILE A 86 -1.68 3.59 11.61
N MET A 87 -2.61 4.48 11.94
CA MET A 87 -4.03 4.12 12.07
C MET A 87 -4.90 5.22 11.50
N GLY A 88 -6.03 4.86 10.88
CA GLY A 88 -7.05 5.85 10.55
C GLY A 88 -8.07 5.34 9.55
N VAL A 89 -8.60 6.25 8.73
CA VAL A 89 -9.70 5.95 7.82
C VAL A 89 -9.41 6.51 6.43
N SER A 90 -9.77 5.74 5.41
CA SER A 90 -9.73 6.18 4.02
C SER A 90 -11.09 6.04 3.34
N VAL A 91 -11.43 7.04 2.53
CA VAL A 91 -12.60 7.05 1.63
C VAL A 91 -12.08 7.06 0.20
N ASN A 92 -12.45 6.03 -0.57
CA ASN A 92 -12.17 5.95 -2.00
C ASN A 92 -13.47 6.13 -2.77
N LYS A 93 -13.48 7.04 -3.74
CA LYS A 93 -14.63 7.38 -4.57
C LYS A 93 -14.25 7.25 -6.03
N ILE A 94 -15.02 6.49 -6.80
CA ILE A 94 -14.94 6.51 -8.26
C ILE A 94 -15.66 7.76 -8.75
N LEU A 95 -14.91 8.70 -9.34
CA LEU A 95 -15.47 9.93 -9.90
C LEU A 95 -15.99 9.71 -11.32
N TRP A 96 -15.29 8.89 -12.09
CA TRP A 96 -15.62 8.61 -13.48
C TRP A 96 -15.09 7.25 -13.90
N ASN A 97 -15.83 6.54 -14.75
CA ASN A 97 -15.32 5.37 -15.46
C ASN A 97 -15.89 5.30 -16.88
N SER A 98 -15.11 4.72 -17.80
CA SER A 98 -15.46 4.69 -19.23
C SER A 98 -16.63 3.77 -19.58
N TYR A 99 -17.06 2.89 -18.67
CA TYR A 99 -18.16 1.96 -18.89
C TYR A 99 -19.52 2.64 -18.62
N THR A 100 -19.69 3.22 -17.43
CA THR A 100 -20.92 3.92 -17.08
C THR A 100 -21.11 5.22 -17.86
N SER A 101 -20.03 5.89 -18.27
CA SER A 101 -20.13 7.13 -19.06
C SER A 101 -20.73 6.91 -20.45
N LYS A 102 -20.49 5.74 -21.07
CA LYS A 102 -21.03 5.41 -22.39
C LYS A 102 -22.49 4.94 -22.31
N ASN A 103 -22.84 4.23 -21.24
CA ASN A 103 -24.16 3.64 -21.07
C ASN A 103 -25.17 4.56 -20.34
N ARG A 104 -24.72 5.73 -19.87
CA ARG A 104 -25.56 6.72 -19.14
C ARG A 104 -26.74 7.28 -19.95
N LYS A 105 -26.77 7.06 -21.27
CA LYS A 105 -27.80 7.62 -22.15
C LYS A 105 -29.09 6.77 -22.25
N SER A 106 -29.15 5.54 -21.72
CA SER A 106 -30.34 4.69 -21.94
C SER A 106 -30.96 3.97 -20.74
N GLU A 107 -30.35 3.93 -19.55
CA GLU A 107 -30.86 3.07 -18.46
C GLU A 107 -30.88 3.73 -17.08
N LYS A 108 -31.91 3.36 -16.29
CA LYS A 108 -32.15 3.80 -14.91
C LYS A 108 -30.96 3.42 -14.03
N ASP A 109 -30.71 4.21 -12.99
CA ASP A 109 -29.55 4.19 -12.08
C ASP A 109 -29.13 2.84 -11.43
N ASN A 110 -29.88 1.75 -11.64
CA ASN A 110 -29.67 0.45 -11.01
C ASN A 110 -29.07 -0.64 -11.91
N ASP A 111 -28.94 -0.43 -13.23
CA ASP A 111 -28.51 -1.48 -14.18
C ASP A 111 -27.01 -1.53 -14.49
N PHE A 112 -26.18 -0.68 -13.87
CA PHE A 112 -24.72 -0.61 -14.13
C PHE A 112 -23.91 -1.79 -13.57
N SER A 113 -24.47 -3.00 -13.53
CA SER A 113 -23.72 -4.22 -13.22
C SER A 113 -22.93 -4.68 -14.46
N PHE A 114 -21.60 -4.57 -14.39
CA PHE A 114 -20.72 -5.19 -15.39
C PHE A 114 -20.88 -6.72 -15.30
N GLN A 115 -21.63 -7.32 -16.23
CA GLN A 115 -22.02 -8.74 -16.15
C GLN A 115 -20.88 -9.72 -16.46
N ASP A 116 -19.84 -9.31 -17.20
CA ASP A 116 -18.74 -10.21 -17.54
C ASP A 116 -17.34 -9.60 -17.39
N TRP A 117 -16.81 -9.65 -16.16
CA TRP A 117 -15.40 -9.37 -15.83
C TRP A 117 -14.37 -10.17 -16.66
N TYR A 118 -14.81 -11.21 -17.39
CA TYR A 118 -13.93 -12.03 -18.19
C TYR A 118 -13.70 -11.54 -19.63
N ALA A 119 -14.60 -10.72 -20.19
CA ALA A 119 -14.54 -10.24 -21.57
C ALA A 119 -14.59 -8.70 -21.66
N LEU A 120 -13.44 -8.05 -21.44
CA LEU A 120 -13.30 -6.62 -21.72
C LEU A 120 -13.20 -6.40 -23.24
N GLU A 121 -14.31 -6.02 -23.87
CA GLU A 121 -14.34 -5.63 -25.29
C GLU A 121 -13.50 -4.37 -25.55
N GLN A 122 -13.45 -3.47 -24.57
CA GLN A 122 -12.70 -2.22 -24.60
C GLN A 122 -11.90 -2.03 -23.31
N PRO A 123 -10.78 -1.28 -23.36
CA PRO A 123 -10.07 -0.90 -22.14
C PRO A 123 -10.98 -0.14 -21.18
N LEU A 124 -10.91 -0.47 -19.90
CA LEU A 124 -11.64 0.25 -18.85
C LEU A 124 -10.74 1.34 -18.29
N GLN A 125 -11.23 2.57 -18.31
CA GLN A 125 -10.58 3.73 -17.73
C GLN A 125 -11.33 4.16 -16.48
N LEU A 126 -10.60 4.58 -15.45
CA LEU A 126 -11.15 4.92 -14.16
C LEU A 126 -10.43 6.14 -13.60
N VAL A 127 -11.19 7.13 -13.11
CA VAL A 127 -10.69 8.21 -12.26
C VAL A 127 -11.30 8.03 -10.88
N SER A 128 -10.44 8.00 -9.86
CA SER A 128 -10.86 7.87 -8.47
C SER A 128 -10.21 8.93 -7.60
N LEU A 129 -10.95 9.39 -6.60
CA LEU A 129 -10.48 10.24 -5.52
C LEU A 129 -10.30 9.37 -4.27
N ARG A 130 -9.17 9.54 -3.59
CA ARG A 130 -8.94 9.01 -2.25
C ARG A 130 -8.76 10.17 -1.28
N VAL A 131 -9.54 10.17 -0.22
CA VAL A 131 -9.33 11.04 0.95
C VAL A 131 -8.97 10.14 2.13
N THR A 132 -7.93 10.50 2.85
CA THR A 132 -7.36 9.70 3.94
C THR A 132 -7.12 10.61 5.13
N ALA A 133 -7.50 10.16 6.32
CA ALA A 133 -7.19 10.81 7.58
C ALA A 133 -6.53 9.79 8.50
N HIS A 134 -5.24 9.98 8.78
CA HIS A 134 -4.45 9.04 9.58
C HIS A 134 -3.75 9.74 10.74
N HIS A 135 -3.56 8.96 11.79
CA HIS A 135 -2.61 9.20 12.85
C HIS A 135 -1.39 8.29 12.64
N TYR A 136 -0.21 8.87 12.81
CA TYR A 136 1.06 8.18 12.85
C TYR A 136 1.67 8.40 14.23
N SER A 137 2.13 7.34 14.88
CA SER A 137 2.87 7.46 16.13
C SER A 137 3.88 6.33 16.29
N ASN A 138 4.98 6.66 16.94
CA ASN A 138 6.00 5.72 17.40
C ASN A 138 5.80 5.28 18.86
N GLY A 139 4.81 5.84 19.58
CA GLY A 139 4.45 5.48 20.95
C GLY A 139 5.47 5.84 22.03
N GLN A 140 6.43 6.73 21.76
CA GLN A 140 7.46 7.13 22.73
C GLN A 140 7.00 8.27 23.66
N GLN A 141 7.71 8.43 24.79
CA GLN A 141 7.48 9.52 25.73
C GLN A 141 8.00 10.86 25.18
N LEU A 142 7.51 11.98 25.73
CA LEU A 142 7.89 13.32 25.32
C LEU A 142 9.42 13.53 25.36
N GLY A 143 9.93 14.19 24.33
CA GLY A 143 11.36 14.38 24.08
C GLY A 143 11.59 14.16 22.59
N PHE A 144 12.51 14.90 21.97
CA PHE A 144 12.68 14.84 20.53
C PHE A 144 14.14 14.83 20.09
N TYR A 145 14.99 15.47 20.88
CA TYR A 145 16.41 15.61 20.56
C TYR A 145 17.29 14.90 21.57
N HIS A 146 18.34 14.29 21.05
CA HIS A 146 19.51 13.88 21.81
C HIS A 146 20.60 14.95 21.67
N THR A 147 21.05 15.48 22.81
CA THR A 147 22.16 16.45 22.89
C THR A 147 23.43 15.77 23.36
N GLY A 148 24.57 16.17 22.83
CA GLY A 148 25.89 15.69 23.24
C GLY A 148 26.99 16.66 22.88
N THR A 149 28.22 16.37 23.28
CA THR A 149 29.38 17.23 22.99
C THR A 149 30.43 16.44 22.22
N VAL A 150 30.90 16.97 21.10
CA VAL A 150 32.01 16.40 20.31
C VAL A 150 33.08 17.47 20.17
N ASN A 151 34.31 17.17 20.63
CA ASN A 151 35.43 18.11 20.62
C ASN A 151 35.11 19.46 21.29
N GLY A 152 34.34 19.43 22.39
CA GLY A 152 33.93 20.64 23.12
C GLY A 152 32.77 21.43 22.49
N VAL A 153 32.28 21.02 21.31
CA VAL A 153 31.15 21.67 20.63
C VAL A 153 29.84 20.96 21.00
N PRO A 154 28.83 21.68 21.56
CA PRO A 154 27.52 21.11 21.79
C PRO A 154 26.84 20.84 20.45
N LEU A 155 26.37 19.61 20.27
CA LEU A 155 25.66 19.15 19.10
C LEU A 155 24.31 18.56 19.52
N GLN A 156 23.41 18.50 18.56
CA GLN A 156 22.06 17.99 18.74
C GLN A 156 21.65 17.17 17.52
N ARG A 157 20.95 16.07 17.72
CA ARG A 157 20.27 15.29 16.68
C ARG A 157 18.93 14.77 17.19
N ASN A 158 18.13 14.15 16.34
CA ASN A 158 16.93 13.47 16.78
C ASN A 158 17.28 12.32 17.75
N ASP A 159 16.47 12.16 18.80
CA ASP A 159 16.55 11.00 19.68
C ASP A 159 15.85 9.81 19.00
N TYR A 160 16.63 8.92 18.39
CA TYR A 160 16.10 7.77 17.67
C TYR A 160 15.52 6.67 18.56
N LYS A 161 15.78 6.72 19.88
CA LYS A 161 15.38 5.65 20.81
C LYS A 161 14.19 6.05 21.68
N GLY A 162 14.24 7.26 22.23
CA GLY A 162 13.25 7.79 23.16
C GLY A 162 12.52 9.03 22.65
N GLY A 163 12.82 9.51 21.44
CA GLY A 163 12.14 10.68 20.88
C GLY A 163 10.71 10.35 20.47
N ASP A 164 9.72 11.10 20.95
CA ASP A 164 8.34 11.06 20.46
C ASP A 164 8.29 11.55 19.02
N PHE A 165 7.58 10.78 18.21
CA PHE A 165 7.15 11.21 16.90
C PHE A 165 5.70 10.78 16.70
N SER A 166 4.83 11.77 16.82
CA SER A 166 3.41 11.66 16.57
C SER A 166 2.99 12.72 15.54
N THR A 167 2.17 12.35 14.57
CA THR A 167 1.62 13.30 13.60
C THR A 167 0.28 12.81 13.11
N ASN A 168 -0.59 13.76 12.76
CA ASN A 168 -1.84 13.46 12.07
C ASN A 168 -1.78 14.10 10.70
N TYR A 169 -2.36 13.43 9.72
CA TYR A 169 -2.40 13.99 8.38
C TYR A 169 -3.71 13.71 7.69
N ILE A 170 -4.08 14.65 6.83
CA ILE A 170 -5.13 14.50 5.85
C ILE A 170 -4.47 14.48 4.47
N GLN A 171 -4.82 13.49 3.67
CA GLN A 171 -4.36 13.35 2.31
C GLN A 171 -5.55 13.31 1.36
N ALA A 172 -5.46 14.08 0.26
CA ALA A 172 -6.36 13.94 -0.88
C ALA A 172 -5.53 13.57 -2.12
N ALA A 173 -5.94 12.53 -2.84
CA ALA A 173 -5.20 12.04 -4.00
C ALA A 173 -6.14 11.59 -5.12
N VAL A 174 -5.79 11.92 -6.36
CA VAL A 174 -6.52 11.50 -7.55
C VAL A 174 -5.71 10.44 -8.28
N THR A 175 -6.37 9.33 -8.60
CA THR A 175 -5.77 8.23 -9.36
C THR A 175 -6.50 8.05 -10.68
N TYR A 176 -5.75 8.09 -11.77
CA TYR A 176 -6.18 7.56 -13.06
C TYR A 176 -5.70 6.12 -13.21
N SER A 177 -6.56 5.23 -13.69
CA SER A 177 -6.24 3.83 -13.96
C SER A 177 -6.76 3.41 -15.33
N TYR A 178 -5.93 2.65 -16.04
CA TYR A 178 -6.19 2.11 -17.36
C TYR A 178 -6.01 0.58 -17.33
N LEU A 179 -7.12 -0.14 -17.43
CA LEU A 179 -7.17 -1.59 -17.51
C LEU A 179 -7.27 -2.01 -18.97
N THR A 180 -6.20 -2.61 -19.48
CA THR A 180 -6.13 -3.12 -20.86
C THR A 180 -7.08 -4.29 -21.09
N LYS A 181 -7.41 -4.59 -22.35
CA LYS A 181 -8.16 -5.82 -22.72
C LYS A 181 -7.44 -7.11 -22.26
N LYS A 182 -6.10 -7.06 -22.18
CA LYS A 182 -5.25 -8.17 -21.67
C LYS A 182 -5.23 -8.25 -20.14
N ARG A 183 -5.91 -7.34 -19.46
CA ARG A 183 -6.03 -7.20 -17.99
C ARG A 183 -4.78 -6.73 -17.26
N SER A 184 -3.77 -6.25 -17.97
CA SER A 184 -2.73 -5.41 -17.36
C SER A 184 -3.33 -4.07 -16.93
N VAL A 185 -2.85 -3.50 -15.83
CA VAL A 185 -3.31 -2.22 -15.28
C VAL A 185 -2.15 -1.23 -15.24
N ALA A 186 -2.32 -0.07 -15.86
CA ALA A 186 -1.48 1.09 -15.63
C ALA A 186 -2.22 2.08 -14.73
N SER A 187 -1.56 2.64 -13.73
CA SER A 187 -2.15 3.64 -12.83
C SER A 187 -1.16 4.75 -12.53
N VAL A 188 -1.65 5.98 -12.51
CA VAL A 188 -0.90 7.16 -12.07
C VAL A 188 -1.72 7.88 -11.01
N ASN A 189 -1.06 8.30 -9.93
CA ASN A 189 -1.66 9.02 -8.82
C ASN A 189 -0.83 10.25 -8.49
N VAL A 190 -1.54 11.33 -8.19
CA VAL A 190 -0.96 12.54 -7.58
C VAL A 190 -1.87 12.91 -6.42
N GLY A 191 -1.26 13.26 -5.31
CA GLY A 191 -1.94 13.67 -4.09
C GLY A 191 -1.17 14.71 -3.32
N TYR A 192 -1.91 15.36 -2.45
CA TYR A 192 -1.41 16.33 -1.51
C TYR A 192 -1.71 15.84 -0.11
N GLN A 193 -0.71 15.93 0.76
CA GLN A 193 -0.82 15.59 2.17
C GLN A 193 -0.53 16.84 3.00
N TRP A 194 -1.41 17.10 3.95
CA TRP A 194 -1.23 18.09 4.99
C TRP A 194 -1.12 17.38 6.33
N ASP A 195 0.02 17.55 6.98
CA ASP A 195 0.26 17.08 8.33
C ASP A 195 -0.11 18.22 9.30
N GLY A 196 -1.08 18.00 10.18
CA GLY A 196 -1.62 19.01 11.08
C GLY A 196 -1.85 18.51 12.50
N SER A 197 -1.96 19.47 13.42
CA SER A 197 -2.42 19.23 14.79
C SER A 197 -3.94 19.25 14.81
N PHE A 198 -4.55 18.19 15.32
CA PHE A 198 -5.94 18.22 15.77
C PHE A 198 -5.87 18.30 17.31
N GLY A 199 -6.67 19.14 17.96
CA GLY A 199 -6.49 19.45 19.39
C GLY A 199 -6.36 18.22 20.32
N GLY A 200 -5.81 18.41 21.51
CA GLY A 200 -5.59 17.34 22.49
C GLY A 200 -4.35 16.48 22.16
N PRO A 201 -4.42 15.14 22.30
CA PRO A 201 -3.28 14.24 22.10
C PRO A 201 -2.84 14.10 20.63
N PHE A 202 -3.56 14.74 19.71
CA PHE A 202 -3.30 14.74 18.27
C PHE A 202 -2.53 16.00 17.81
N LYS A 203 -1.90 16.72 18.75
CA LYS A 203 -1.05 17.88 18.45
C LYS A 203 0.37 17.42 18.11
N PHE A 204 0.96 18.05 17.09
CA PHE A 204 2.41 18.03 16.90
C PHE A 204 3.13 18.54 18.13
N SER A 205 4.26 17.92 18.44
CA SER A 205 5.21 18.50 19.38
C SER A 205 5.79 19.78 18.76
N ASP A 206 6.09 20.77 19.60
CA ASP A 206 6.59 22.06 19.12
C ASP A 206 7.99 21.92 18.48
N GLU A 207 8.72 20.86 18.82
CA GLU A 207 10.00 20.44 18.24
C GLU A 207 9.85 19.86 16.83
N GLN A 208 8.73 19.21 16.51
CA GLN A 208 8.49 18.68 15.17
C GLN A 208 8.13 19.77 14.15
N ILE A 209 7.55 20.88 14.62
CA ILE A 209 7.15 22.00 13.78
C ILE A 209 8.37 22.56 13.05
N ASN A 210 8.28 22.68 11.73
CA ASN A 210 9.37 23.11 10.84
C ASN A 210 10.60 22.18 10.78
N CYS A 211 10.56 20.95 11.30
CA CYS A 211 11.62 19.96 11.08
C CYS A 211 11.29 18.97 9.95
N TYR A 212 9.99 18.75 9.66
CA TYR A 212 9.54 17.68 8.78
C TYR A 212 8.75 18.13 7.55
N GLY A 213 8.33 19.41 7.54
CA GLY A 213 7.47 19.97 6.51
C GLY A 213 6.06 19.39 6.58
N GLN A 214 5.10 20.25 6.92
CA GLN A 214 3.68 19.88 7.08
C GLN A 214 2.94 19.69 5.76
N HIS A 215 3.58 19.93 4.62
CA HIS A 215 2.95 19.92 3.31
C HIS A 215 3.77 19.05 2.37
N ARG A 216 3.12 18.08 1.72
CA ARG A 216 3.80 17.14 0.81
C ARG A 216 3.00 16.93 -0.46
N ILE A 217 3.70 16.81 -1.58
CA ILE A 217 3.18 16.19 -2.79
C ILE A 217 3.62 14.75 -2.77
N ILE A 218 2.68 13.84 -2.95
CA ILE A 218 2.93 12.41 -3.03
C ILE A 218 2.26 11.85 -4.27
N GLY A 219 2.85 10.81 -4.83
CA GLY A 219 2.26 10.17 -5.99
C GLY A 219 2.71 8.74 -6.15
N PHE A 220 2.18 8.09 -7.16
CA PHE A 220 2.76 6.86 -7.66
C PHE A 220 2.51 6.70 -9.16
N ALA A 221 3.42 5.99 -9.82
CA ALA A 221 3.20 5.39 -11.13
C ALA A 221 3.33 3.88 -10.98
N GLN A 222 2.34 3.13 -11.48
CA GLN A 222 2.29 1.68 -11.34
C GLN A 222 1.90 1.02 -12.66
N TYR A 223 2.61 -0.05 -13.01
CA TYR A 223 2.22 -0.96 -14.08
C TYR A 223 2.18 -2.39 -13.58
N LYS A 224 0.99 -2.98 -13.63
CA LYS A 224 0.73 -4.39 -13.32
C LYS A 224 0.61 -5.17 -14.62
N TRP A 225 1.66 -5.90 -14.95
CA TRP A 225 1.67 -6.76 -16.12
C TRP A 225 1.15 -8.15 -15.74
N LEU A 226 -0.04 -8.49 -16.27
CA LEU A 226 -0.59 -9.82 -16.15
C LEU A 226 -0.15 -10.66 -17.35
N PHE A 227 0.57 -11.75 -17.12
CA PHE A 227 0.89 -12.73 -18.16
C PHE A 227 0.19 -14.06 -17.87
N ARG A 228 -0.34 -14.63 -18.95
CA ARG A 228 -1.02 -15.92 -18.94
C ARG A 228 0.04 -16.97 -19.25
N ARG A 229 0.39 -17.81 -18.26
CA ARG A 229 1.08 -19.05 -18.58
C ARG A 229 0.02 -20.05 -19.03
N SER A 230 -0.14 -20.19 -20.34
CA SER A 230 -0.89 -21.30 -20.91
C SER A 230 -0.10 -22.60 -20.71
N LYS A 231 -0.85 -23.67 -20.40
CA LYS A 231 -0.45 -25.08 -20.22
C LYS A 231 -0.14 -25.48 -18.77
N ILE A 232 -1.13 -26.10 -18.12
CA ILE A 232 -1.17 -27.56 -17.93
C ILE A 232 -2.64 -27.94 -18.20
N LYS A 233 -2.91 -28.98 -19.01
CA LYS A 233 -4.18 -29.72 -18.89
C LYS A 233 -4.08 -30.41 -17.54
N GLU A 234 -4.41 -29.71 -16.46
CA GLU A 234 -4.64 -30.42 -15.20
C GLU A 234 -5.97 -31.11 -15.42
N ASP A 235 -5.94 -32.44 -15.54
CA ASP A 235 -7.11 -33.28 -15.41
C ASP A 235 -7.66 -33.06 -14.00
N ALA A 236 -8.41 -31.98 -13.84
CA ALA A 236 -9.09 -31.67 -12.60
C ALA A 236 -10.06 -32.84 -12.36
N LYS A 237 -9.82 -33.60 -11.30
CA LYS A 237 -10.71 -34.71 -10.92
C LYS A 237 -12.15 -34.18 -10.91
N PRO A 238 -13.09 -34.83 -11.61
CA PRO A 238 -14.43 -34.31 -11.80
C PRO A 238 -15.07 -34.07 -10.43
N ARG A 239 -15.46 -32.82 -10.14
CA ARG A 239 -16.45 -32.59 -9.09
C ARG A 239 -17.79 -33.01 -9.68
N VAL A 240 -18.35 -34.08 -9.11
CA VAL A 240 -19.65 -34.63 -9.49
C VAL A 240 -20.69 -33.52 -9.27
N ALA A 241 -21.22 -32.96 -10.35
CA ALA A 241 -22.45 -32.20 -10.29
C ALA A 241 -23.58 -33.22 -10.18
N TYR A 242 -24.27 -33.27 -9.04
CA TYR A 242 -25.52 -34.00 -8.90
C TYR A 242 -26.63 -33.15 -9.52
N SER A 243 -26.66 -33.07 -10.84
CA SER A 243 -27.85 -32.65 -11.57
C SER A 243 -28.15 -33.80 -12.54
N THR A 244 -29.18 -34.58 -12.20
CA THR A 244 -29.61 -35.82 -12.87
C THR A 244 -28.58 -36.97 -12.82
N CYS A 245 -29.04 -38.22 -12.87
CA CYS A 245 -28.29 -39.45 -12.57
C CYS A 245 -27.11 -39.79 -13.52
N GLU A 246 -26.52 -38.83 -14.22
CA GLU A 246 -25.36 -39.03 -15.10
C GLU A 246 -24.12 -38.28 -14.60
N LYS A 247 -23.02 -39.02 -14.40
CA LYS A 247 -21.70 -38.46 -14.08
C LYS A 247 -21.16 -37.68 -15.28
N LYS A 248 -21.48 -36.39 -15.38
CA LYS A 248 -20.89 -35.54 -16.42
C LYS A 248 -19.46 -35.14 -16.02
N LYS A 249 -18.47 -35.58 -16.79
CA LYS A 249 -17.10 -35.06 -16.69
C LYS A 249 -17.10 -33.61 -17.16
N VAL A 250 -16.63 -32.69 -16.32
CA VAL A 250 -16.45 -31.28 -16.68
C VAL A 250 -14.96 -30.98 -16.63
N ASP A 251 -14.37 -30.71 -17.79
CA ASP A 251 -12.98 -30.28 -17.89
C ASP A 251 -12.85 -28.82 -17.43
N ILE A 252 -12.32 -28.63 -16.22
CA ILE A 252 -12.07 -27.30 -15.68
C ILE A 252 -10.67 -26.83 -16.11
N HIS A 253 -10.63 -25.89 -17.04
CA HIS A 253 -9.39 -25.22 -17.42
C HIS A 253 -9.02 -24.16 -16.37
N VAL A 254 -8.20 -24.53 -15.39
CA VAL A 254 -7.68 -23.57 -14.40
C VAL A 254 -6.57 -22.74 -15.06
N LYS A 255 -6.89 -21.48 -15.36
CA LYS A 255 -5.90 -20.53 -15.90
C LYS A 255 -4.98 -20.08 -14.77
N LYS A 256 -3.70 -20.45 -14.82
CA LYS A 256 -2.65 -19.92 -13.93
C LYS A 256 -2.19 -18.58 -14.49
N TYR A 257 -2.30 -17.55 -13.66
CA TYR A 257 -1.82 -16.21 -13.98
C TYR A 257 -0.58 -15.89 -13.15
N SER A 258 0.30 -15.07 -13.69
CA SER A 258 1.36 -14.42 -12.94
C SER A 258 1.26 -12.92 -13.16
N GLU A 259 1.55 -12.16 -12.12
CA GLU A 259 1.54 -10.70 -12.12
C GLU A 259 2.94 -10.21 -11.79
N LEU A 260 3.47 -9.33 -12.64
CA LEU A 260 4.64 -8.53 -12.35
C LEU A 260 4.20 -7.08 -12.17
N THR A 261 4.42 -6.52 -10.99
CA THR A 261 4.07 -5.14 -10.66
C THR A 261 5.34 -4.32 -10.55
N PHE A 262 5.40 -3.25 -11.34
CA PHE A 262 6.37 -2.16 -11.21
C PHE A 262 5.65 -1.00 -10.55
N ARG A 263 6.21 -0.44 -9.47
CA ARG A 263 5.64 0.73 -8.81
C ARG A 263 6.74 1.69 -8.38
N TRP A 264 6.57 2.96 -8.74
CA TRP A 264 7.40 4.05 -8.28
C TRP A 264 6.53 4.99 -7.44
N GLU A 265 6.97 5.33 -6.23
CA GLU A 265 6.28 6.25 -5.32
C GLU A 265 7.22 7.41 -4.95
N PRO A 266 7.10 8.56 -5.63
CA PRO A 266 7.78 9.78 -5.23
C PRO A 266 7.00 10.53 -4.14
N GLU A 267 7.75 11.15 -3.23
CA GLU A 267 7.27 12.14 -2.27
C GLU A 267 8.19 13.36 -2.30
N TYR A 268 7.59 14.56 -2.30
CA TYR A 268 8.30 15.81 -2.17
C TYR A 268 7.72 16.66 -1.03
N ILE A 269 8.58 17.08 -0.11
CA ILE A 269 8.23 17.92 1.03
C ILE A 269 8.27 19.38 0.61
N MET A 270 7.11 20.03 0.57
CA MET A 270 6.96 21.46 0.27
C MET A 270 6.96 22.33 1.52
N GLY A 271 6.60 21.75 2.68
CA GLY A 271 6.44 22.50 3.91
C GLY A 271 7.72 23.20 4.39
N ASN A 272 7.55 24.16 5.30
CA ASN A 272 8.68 24.81 5.95
C ASN A 272 9.52 23.77 6.72
N MET A 273 10.84 23.88 6.55
CA MET A 273 11.83 23.01 7.17
C MET A 273 12.96 23.82 7.83
N SER A 274 12.67 25.04 8.30
CA SER A 274 13.68 25.95 8.85
C SER A 274 14.39 25.44 10.11
N ARG A 275 13.79 24.49 10.84
CA ARG A 275 14.39 23.84 12.02
C ARG A 275 14.99 22.47 11.70
N TYR A 276 14.99 22.08 10.42
CA TYR A 276 15.65 20.85 10.01
C TYR A 276 17.17 21.07 9.95
N SER A 277 17.88 20.41 10.88
CA SER A 277 19.34 20.41 10.91
C SER A 277 19.85 19.12 10.28
N ALA A 278 20.40 19.22 9.07
CA ALA A 278 21.15 18.14 8.44
C ALA A 278 22.65 18.40 8.56
N PRO A 279 23.50 17.37 8.70
CA PRO A 279 24.95 17.52 8.76
C PRO A 279 25.58 18.27 7.58
N ASP A 280 24.89 18.31 6.44
CA ASP A 280 25.35 18.97 5.22
C ASP A 280 24.57 20.23 4.84
N GLY A 281 23.70 20.72 5.74
CA GLY A 281 22.87 21.89 5.53
C GLY A 281 21.80 21.74 4.44
N LYS A 282 21.63 20.55 3.84
CA LYS A 282 20.62 20.31 2.80
C LYS A 282 19.34 19.78 3.41
N LEU A 283 18.21 20.19 2.86
CA LEU A 283 16.88 19.84 3.39
C LEU A 283 16.35 18.45 2.96
N HIS A 284 17.02 17.78 2.01
CA HIS A 284 16.68 16.42 1.54
C HIS A 284 15.17 16.18 1.33
N ARG A 285 14.54 17.02 0.51
CA ARG A 285 13.06 17.10 0.40
C ARG A 285 12.42 15.96 -0.38
N PHE A 286 13.20 15.13 -1.07
CA PHE A 286 12.70 14.18 -2.06
C PHE A 286 12.94 12.75 -1.60
N ASN A 287 11.86 11.96 -1.52
CA ASN A 287 11.89 10.55 -1.18
C ASN A 287 11.36 9.73 -2.36
N ASN A 288 12.00 8.60 -2.65
CA ASN A 288 11.61 7.72 -3.74
C ASN A 288 11.60 6.28 -3.28
N HIS A 289 10.48 5.61 -3.53
CA HIS A 289 10.39 4.17 -3.42
C HIS A 289 10.22 3.57 -4.82
N PHE A 290 10.96 2.51 -5.10
CA PHE A 290 10.78 1.69 -6.28
C PHE A 290 10.53 0.25 -5.84
N TYR A 291 9.45 -0.33 -6.32
CA TYR A 291 9.05 -1.69 -6.03
C TYR A 291 8.94 -2.50 -7.33
N LEU A 292 9.54 -3.68 -7.30
CA LEU A 292 9.34 -4.72 -8.28
C LEU A 292 8.80 -5.96 -7.57
N GLN A 293 7.54 -6.28 -7.84
CA GLN A 293 6.83 -7.37 -7.17
C GLN A 293 6.42 -8.44 -8.18
N TYR A 294 6.76 -9.69 -7.91
CA TYR A 294 6.28 -10.85 -8.66
C TYR A 294 5.33 -11.68 -7.80
N THR A 295 4.12 -11.92 -8.29
CA THR A 295 3.15 -12.81 -7.63
C THR A 295 2.63 -13.87 -8.59
N GLN A 296 2.37 -15.07 -8.06
CA GLN A 296 1.64 -16.10 -8.81
C GLN A 296 0.17 -16.08 -8.42
N GLY A 297 -0.70 -16.51 -9.34
CA GLY A 297 -2.14 -16.61 -9.11
C GLY A 297 -2.45 -17.59 -7.98
N ASN A 298 -1.72 -18.70 -7.88
CA ASN A 298 -1.95 -19.70 -6.83
C ASN A 298 -1.41 -19.27 -5.46
N TRP A 299 -0.55 -18.24 -5.42
CA TRP A 299 -0.04 -17.69 -4.17
C TRP A 299 -1.06 -16.66 -3.69
N ARG A 300 -1.83 -17.04 -2.66
CA ARG A 300 -2.93 -16.24 -2.10
C ARG A 300 -2.50 -14.80 -1.85
N ALA A 301 -1.69 -14.58 -0.82
CA ALA A 301 -1.24 -13.25 -0.42
C ALA A 301 0.25 -13.01 -0.69
N LEU A 302 0.99 -14.02 -1.17
CA LEU A 302 2.45 -13.98 -1.20
C LEU A 302 3.00 -13.64 -2.58
N GLY A 303 4.14 -12.95 -2.59
CA GLY A 303 4.96 -12.70 -3.77
C GLY A 303 6.40 -12.38 -3.41
N PHE A 304 7.29 -12.38 -4.39
CA PHE A 304 8.65 -11.86 -4.23
C PHE A 304 8.68 -10.36 -4.46
N LEU A 305 9.56 -9.66 -3.73
CA LEU A 305 9.71 -8.21 -3.80
C LEU A 305 11.19 -7.83 -3.84
N LEU A 306 11.52 -6.95 -4.77
CA LEU A 306 12.68 -6.06 -4.70
C LEU A 306 12.18 -4.64 -4.42
N HIS A 307 12.74 -4.01 -3.39
CA HIS A 307 12.41 -2.64 -2.99
C HIS A 307 13.69 -1.83 -2.91
N CYS A 308 13.75 -0.75 -3.69
CA CYS A 308 14.80 0.25 -3.60
C CYS A 308 14.22 1.53 -3.02
N TYR A 309 14.93 2.14 -2.09
CA TYR A 309 14.52 3.37 -1.43
C TYR A 309 15.66 4.37 -1.38
N THR A 310 15.37 5.64 -1.64
CA THR A 310 16.29 6.75 -1.39
C THR A 310 15.51 7.95 -0.86
N GLY A 311 15.95 8.49 0.27
CA GLY A 311 15.24 9.56 0.96
C GLY A 311 15.53 9.56 2.46
N ARG A 312 14.88 10.46 3.19
CA ARG A 312 15.00 10.57 4.66
C ARG A 312 14.30 9.37 5.31
N ASP A 313 14.95 8.63 6.19
CA ASP A 313 14.38 7.40 6.77
C ASP A 313 13.16 7.67 7.68
N TYR A 314 11.99 7.85 7.05
CA TYR A 314 10.77 8.22 7.75
C TYR A 314 10.27 7.11 8.66
N ALA A 315 10.61 5.86 8.33
CA ALA A 315 10.09 4.67 8.96
C ALA A 315 10.80 4.30 10.27
N ASN A 316 11.80 5.08 10.74
CA ASN A 316 12.53 4.75 11.96
C ASN A 316 13.20 5.95 12.67
N ILE A 317 12.64 7.16 12.54
CA ILE A 317 13.02 8.38 13.29
C ILE A 317 14.41 8.95 12.96
N ARG A 318 15.15 8.28 12.08
CA ARG A 318 16.41 8.75 11.48
C ARG A 318 16.16 9.74 10.36
N TYR A 319 15.31 10.71 10.64
CA TYR A 319 14.82 11.70 9.68
C TYR A 319 15.87 12.75 9.29
N ASP A 320 16.99 12.84 9.98
CA ASP A 320 18.06 13.83 9.78
C ASP A 320 19.04 13.44 8.66
N LEU A 321 19.02 12.17 8.24
CA LEU A 321 19.91 11.68 7.21
C LEU A 321 19.15 10.92 6.12
N PRO A 322 19.43 11.23 4.83
CA PRO A 322 18.97 10.39 3.76
C PRO A 322 19.70 9.05 3.80
N ILE A 323 18.95 7.98 3.56
CA ILE A 323 19.46 6.62 3.38
C ILE A 323 19.24 6.20 1.94
N THR A 324 20.08 5.27 1.48
CA THR A 324 19.81 4.46 0.30
C THR A 324 19.66 3.02 0.76
N ALA A 325 18.56 2.39 0.39
CA ALA A 325 18.28 1.00 0.72
C ALA A 325 17.97 0.18 -0.52
N VAL A 326 18.50 -1.04 -0.56
CA VAL A 326 18.09 -2.09 -1.48
C VAL A 326 17.69 -3.29 -0.64
N MET A 327 16.48 -3.78 -0.86
CA MET A 327 15.85 -4.77 0.00
C MET A 327 15.22 -5.87 -0.85
N LEU A 328 15.50 -7.12 -0.50
CA LEU A 328 14.89 -8.29 -1.12
C LEU A 328 14.08 -9.07 -0.10
N GLY A 329 12.88 -9.50 -0.48
CA GLY A 329 12.08 -10.41 0.33
C GLY A 329 10.74 -10.75 -0.27
N VAL A 330 9.73 -10.78 0.60
CA VAL A 330 8.36 -11.15 0.26
C VAL A 330 7.41 -9.97 0.37
N SER A 331 6.41 -9.97 -0.49
CA SER A 331 5.26 -9.07 -0.41
C SER A 331 4.05 -9.82 0.13
N LEU A 332 3.22 -9.11 0.88
CA LEU A 332 1.97 -9.58 1.46
C LEU A 332 0.82 -8.76 0.87
N ASN A 333 -0.19 -9.42 0.34
CA ASN A 333 -1.40 -8.77 -0.14
C ASN A 333 -2.63 -9.59 0.26
N PHE A 334 -3.22 -9.24 1.41
CA PHE A 334 -4.42 -9.90 1.93
C PHE A 334 -5.69 -9.49 1.17
N ASN A 335 -5.66 -8.36 0.46
CA ASN A 335 -6.77 -7.81 -0.33
C ASN A 335 -6.76 -8.28 -1.79
N LYS A 336 -5.98 -9.31 -2.13
CA LYS A 336 -5.95 -9.86 -3.49
C LYS A 336 -7.31 -10.49 -3.83
N TYR A 337 -8.15 -9.71 -4.52
CA TYR A 337 -9.43 -10.17 -5.03
C TYR A 337 -9.21 -11.24 -6.09
N TYR A 338 -9.61 -12.47 -5.77
CA TYR A 338 -9.82 -13.51 -6.76
C TYR A 338 -11.26 -13.36 -7.25
N PRO A 339 -11.50 -13.12 -8.55
CA PRO A 339 -12.85 -13.24 -9.06
C PRO A 339 -13.34 -14.64 -8.71
N ALA A 340 -14.50 -14.72 -8.06
CA ALA A 340 -15.15 -16.00 -7.78
C ALA A 340 -15.11 -16.82 -9.07
N LEU A 341 -14.67 -18.08 -8.96
CA LEU A 341 -14.55 -18.98 -10.09
C LEU A 341 -15.85 -18.93 -10.91
N SER A 342 -15.80 -18.25 -12.06
CA SER A 342 -16.73 -18.25 -13.19
C SER A 342 -18.19 -18.58 -12.90
N ASN A 343 -19.10 -17.70 -13.34
CA ASN A 343 -20.56 -17.91 -13.43
C ASN A 343 -20.99 -19.17 -14.20
N LYS A 344 -20.06 -19.95 -14.77
CA LYS A 344 -20.33 -21.33 -15.21
C LYS A 344 -20.48 -22.32 -14.05
N MET A 345 -20.09 -21.96 -12.84
CA MET A 345 -20.59 -22.59 -11.62
C MET A 345 -21.87 -21.87 -11.19
N ARG A 346 -22.96 -22.15 -11.92
CA ARG A 346 -24.29 -21.97 -11.33
C ARG A 346 -24.31 -22.84 -10.08
N TYR A 347 -24.49 -22.24 -8.91
CA TYR A 347 -25.15 -22.95 -7.83
C TYR A 347 -26.54 -23.28 -8.37
N CYS A 348 -26.74 -24.51 -8.84
CA CYS A 348 -28.08 -24.99 -9.10
C CYS A 348 -28.81 -24.93 -7.76
N ASN A 349 -29.83 -24.09 -7.69
CA ASN A 349 -30.70 -24.05 -6.54
C ASN A 349 -31.56 -25.33 -6.63
N PRO A 350 -31.37 -26.33 -5.75
CA PRO A 350 -32.10 -27.60 -5.86
C PRO A 350 -33.61 -27.42 -5.67
N ALA A 351 -34.07 -26.25 -5.22
CA ALA A 351 -35.49 -25.99 -4.95
C ALA A 351 -36.31 -25.48 -6.16
N LYS A 352 -35.73 -25.35 -7.37
CA LYS A 352 -36.45 -24.79 -8.54
C LYS A 352 -36.34 -25.58 -9.85
N GLU A 353 -35.88 -26.82 -9.83
CA GLU A 353 -36.06 -27.70 -10.98
C GLU A 353 -37.37 -28.49 -10.80
N ASN A 354 -38.47 -27.90 -11.28
CA ASN A 354 -39.69 -28.64 -11.54
C ASN A 354 -39.40 -29.65 -12.64
N CYS A 355 -39.23 -30.91 -12.25
CA CYS A 355 -39.30 -32.05 -13.15
C CYS A 355 -40.74 -32.20 -13.65
N THR A 356 -41.11 -31.50 -14.72
CA THR A 356 -42.25 -31.92 -15.54
C THR A 356 -41.73 -32.88 -16.61
N GLY A 357 -41.69 -34.16 -16.25
CA GLY A 357 -41.50 -35.25 -17.21
C GLY A 357 -42.76 -35.41 -18.05
N LYS A 358 -42.57 -35.48 -19.38
CA LYS A 358 -43.43 -36.25 -20.26
C LYS A 358 -42.67 -37.50 -20.66
#